data_AF-A0A8H3HQF1-F1
#
_entry.id   AF-A0A8H3HQF1-F1
#
_cell.length_a   1.000
_cell.length_b   1.000
_cell.length_c   1.000
_cell.angle_alpha   90.00
_cell.angle_beta   90.00
_cell.angle_gamma   90.00
#
_symmetry.space_group_name_H-M   'P 1'
#
loop_
_entity.id
_entity.type
_entity.pdbx_description
1 polymer ?
#
loop_
_entity_poly.entity_id
_entity_poly.type
_entity_poly.pdbx_seq_one_letter_code
_entity_poly.pdbx_strand_id
1 'polypeptide(L)'
;MTSITKSLPFFIRQPAVAIIGEKCYITLVENLELGNVDCLKYAISKGLGIGIVVGGSVMKVPQLLLITRARSARGLNLTSYILETLGYAINLAYSARSAFPFSTYGENLFLTIQNVAITYLILQYPTPSLTSATAPRSPHAHFLPFTAATLLLGLVLLFSPAKVLAILQLATLPIALFSKLPQIAQNQRARSTGQLSAVAVGAQTLGCLARLFTTATEVDDILVAGSFALALLLNLVVAVQMVAFWGQGMGSEKARVSEKPILTAPAHAREKVEIQVPQPLSPRTISPAPQTGARRWARKMD
;
A
#
# COMPACT_ATOMS: atom_id res chain seq x y z
N MET A 1 8.80 9.90 45.38
CA MET A 1 9.58 10.47 44.24
C MET A 1 8.68 11.17 43.22
N THR A 2 7.83 12.12 43.65
CA THR A 2 6.77 12.73 42.80
C THR A 2 7.00 14.21 42.48
N SER A 3 8.07 14.83 43.00
CA SER A 3 8.28 16.27 42.85
C SER A 3 8.70 16.69 41.44
N ILE A 4 9.34 15.79 40.67
CA ILE A 4 9.78 16.06 39.29
C ILE A 4 8.59 15.96 38.31
N THR A 5 7.65 15.06 38.56
CA THR A 5 6.50 14.84 37.66
C THR A 5 5.35 15.81 37.89
N LYS A 6 5.22 16.39 39.11
CA LYS A 6 4.25 17.45 39.40
C LYS A 6 4.62 18.81 38.82
N SER A 7 5.89 19.05 38.52
CA SER A 7 6.38 20.30 37.93
C SER A 7 6.53 20.24 36.41
N LEU A 8 5.77 19.37 35.73
CA LEU A 8 5.82 19.34 34.27
C LEU A 8 5.30 20.67 33.69
N PRO A 9 6.04 21.29 32.75
CA PRO A 9 5.65 22.57 32.17
C PRO A 9 4.29 22.47 31.48
N PHE A 10 3.54 23.59 31.50
CA PHE A 10 2.16 23.64 31.01
C PHE A 10 2.02 23.12 29.57
N PHE A 11 3.05 23.31 28.75
CA PHE A 11 3.10 22.86 27.36
C PHE A 11 3.02 21.33 27.19
N ILE A 12 3.46 20.56 28.20
CA ILE A 12 3.38 19.08 28.17
C ILE A 12 2.15 18.61 28.96
N ARG A 13 1.84 19.27 30.08
CA ARG A 13 0.70 18.92 30.94
C ARG A 13 -0.63 19.06 30.22
N GLN A 14 -0.87 20.16 29.50
CA GLN A 14 -2.15 20.39 28.84
C GLN A 14 -2.48 19.39 27.72
N PRO A 15 -1.59 19.08 26.76
CA PRO A 15 -1.87 18.04 25.78
C PRO A 15 -1.98 16.66 26.42
N ALA A 16 -1.17 16.34 27.43
CA ALA A 16 -1.24 15.05 28.11
C ALA A 16 -2.56 14.86 28.89
N VAL A 17 -3.03 15.90 29.60
CA VAL A 17 -4.33 15.90 30.29
C VAL A 17 -5.48 15.85 29.28
N ALA A 18 -5.37 16.55 28.15
CA ALA A 18 -6.39 16.51 27.09
C ALA A 18 -6.50 15.13 26.41
N ILE A 19 -5.40 14.37 26.35
CA ILE A 19 -5.36 13.05 25.68
C ILE A 19 -5.77 11.92 26.63
N ILE A 20 -5.28 11.92 27.87
CA ILE A 20 -5.43 10.80 28.82
C ILE A 20 -6.54 11.08 29.87
N GLY A 21 -6.95 12.34 30.02
CA GLY A 21 -7.90 12.78 31.03
C GLY A 21 -7.24 13.12 32.37
N GLU A 22 -7.81 14.08 33.09
CA GLU A 22 -7.24 14.64 34.33
C GLU A 22 -7.03 13.57 35.41
N LYS A 23 -7.98 12.64 35.57
CA LYS A 23 -7.89 11.54 36.55
C LYS A 23 -6.74 10.57 36.25
N CYS A 24 -6.59 10.11 35.00
CA CYS A 24 -5.52 9.19 34.66
C CYS A 24 -4.16 9.90 34.54
N TYR A 25 -4.12 11.19 34.18
CA TYR A 25 -2.90 12.00 34.25
C TYR A 25 -2.39 12.14 35.68
N ILE A 26 -3.27 12.48 36.64
CA ILE A 26 -2.86 12.63 38.04
C ILE A 26 -2.41 11.28 38.62
N THR A 27 -3.17 10.20 38.39
CA THR A 27 -2.87 8.87 38.94
C THR A 27 -1.58 8.28 38.35
N LEU A 28 -1.40 8.38 37.02
CA LEU A 28 -0.31 7.69 36.31
C LEU A 28 0.95 8.56 36.19
N VAL A 29 0.80 9.87 35.93
CA VAL A 29 1.92 10.80 35.68
C VAL A 29 2.30 11.55 36.95
N GLU A 30 1.35 12.13 37.69
CA GLU A 30 1.70 12.90 38.91
C GLU A 30 2.00 12.01 40.12
N ASN A 31 1.28 10.90 40.28
CA ASN A 31 1.41 9.99 41.44
C ASN A 31 2.23 8.72 41.14
N LEU A 32 2.56 8.45 39.86
CA LEU A 32 3.28 7.23 39.41
C LEU A 32 2.63 5.92 39.89
N GLU A 33 1.31 5.89 40.07
CA GLU A 33 0.59 4.69 40.48
C GLU A 33 0.32 3.80 39.25
N LEU A 34 1.34 3.06 38.83
CA LEU A 34 1.26 2.07 37.75
C LEU A 34 0.35 0.86 38.07
N GLY A 35 -0.14 0.77 39.31
CA GLY A 35 -1.08 -0.28 39.74
C GLY A 35 -2.50 -0.09 39.22
N ASN A 36 -2.86 1.08 38.70
CA ASN A 36 -4.20 1.34 38.16
C ASN A 36 -4.28 0.87 36.70
N VAL A 37 -4.51 -0.44 36.53
CA VAL A 37 -4.44 -1.15 35.24
C VAL A 37 -5.37 -0.56 34.17
N ASP A 38 -6.50 0.03 34.56
CA ASP A 38 -7.45 0.63 33.63
C ASP A 38 -6.92 1.95 33.05
N CYS A 39 -6.36 2.81 33.90
CA CYS A 39 -5.70 4.05 33.45
C CYS A 39 -4.43 3.77 32.64
N LEU A 40 -3.65 2.75 33.01
CA LEU A 40 -2.46 2.37 32.27
C LEU A 40 -2.81 1.83 30.87
N LYS A 41 -3.81 0.94 30.76
CA LYS A 41 -4.31 0.45 29.47
C LYS A 41 -4.84 1.58 28.60
N TYR A 42 -5.62 2.51 29.18
CA TYR A 42 -6.15 3.66 28.46
C TYR A 42 -5.06 4.60 27.94
N ALA A 43 -4.07 4.92 28.77
CA ALA A 43 -2.94 5.75 28.38
C ALA A 43 -2.09 5.11 27.26
N ILE A 44 -1.81 3.80 27.37
CA ILE A 44 -1.11 3.04 26.34
C ILE A 44 -1.92 3.03 25.04
N SER A 45 -3.24 2.80 25.11
CA SER A 45 -4.12 2.84 23.93
C SER A 45 -4.05 4.18 23.21
N LYS A 46 -4.21 5.28 23.95
CA LYS A 46 -4.15 6.62 23.36
C LYS A 46 -2.80 6.94 22.74
N GLY A 47 -1.71 6.59 23.41
CA GLY A 47 -0.37 6.76 22.87
C GLY A 47 -0.15 5.95 21.59
N LEU A 48 -0.61 4.70 21.60
CA LEU A 48 -0.50 3.81 20.45
C LEU A 48 -1.36 4.28 19.26
N GLY A 49 -2.59 4.72 19.52
CA GLY A 49 -3.47 5.28 18.50
C GLY A 49 -2.91 6.54 17.86
N ILE A 50 -2.36 7.47 18.64
CA ILE A 50 -1.65 8.64 18.09
C ILE A 50 -0.45 8.21 17.25
N GLY A 51 0.33 7.24 17.72
CA GLY A 51 1.45 6.68 16.96
C GLY A 51 1.00 6.08 15.62
N ILE A 52 -0.11 5.36 15.60
CA ILE A 52 -0.71 4.80 14.38
C ILE A 52 -1.16 5.91 13.43
N VAL A 53 -1.84 6.95 13.92
CA VAL A 53 -2.29 8.09 13.12
C VAL A 53 -1.11 8.83 12.48
N VAL A 54 -0.05 9.08 13.24
CA VAL A 54 1.18 9.72 12.75
C VAL A 54 1.92 8.81 11.77
N GLY A 55 1.98 7.50 12.03
CA GLY A 55 2.55 6.54 11.09
C GLY A 55 1.80 6.55 9.76
N GLY A 56 0.46 6.47 9.81
CA GLY A 56 -0.42 6.49 8.65
C GLY A 56 -0.30 7.76 7.81
N SER A 57 -0.06 8.92 8.44
CA SER A 57 0.11 10.19 7.72
C SER A 57 1.43 10.29 6.94
N VAL A 58 2.45 9.52 7.30
CA VAL A 58 3.77 9.52 6.63
C VAL A 58 3.93 8.35 5.66
N MET A 59 3.24 7.23 5.88
CA MET A 59 3.48 5.97 5.14
C MET A 59 3.40 6.06 3.61
N LYS A 60 2.50 6.89 3.05
CA LYS A 60 2.33 7.01 1.59
C LYS A 60 3.10 8.20 1.00
N VAL A 61 3.69 9.06 1.82
CA VAL A 61 4.46 10.24 1.39
C VAL A 61 5.66 9.89 0.52
N PRO A 62 6.50 8.87 0.84
CA PRO A 62 7.63 8.49 -0.03
C PRO A 62 7.16 8.11 -1.43
N GLN A 63 6.03 7.41 -1.53
CA GLN A 63 5.47 7.00 -2.81
C GLN A 63 4.96 8.20 -3.61
N LEU A 64 4.26 9.14 -2.96
CA LEU A 64 3.82 10.39 -3.59
C LEU A 64 5.00 11.19 -4.16
N LEU A 65 6.09 11.26 -3.42
CA LEU A 65 7.32 11.94 -3.83
C LEU A 65 8.00 11.24 -5.03
N LEU A 66 8.01 9.91 -5.06
CA LEU A 66 8.54 9.15 -6.19
C LEU A 66 7.75 9.41 -7.48
N ILE A 67 6.41 9.39 -7.42
CA ILE A 67 5.55 9.61 -8.59
C ILE A 67 5.72 11.04 -9.13
N THR A 68 5.74 12.03 -8.23
CA THR A 68 5.90 13.45 -8.62
C THR A 68 7.28 13.75 -9.19
N ARG A 69 8.35 13.19 -8.60
CA ARG A 69 9.73 13.35 -9.12
C ARG A 69 9.94 12.63 -10.45
N ALA A 70 9.43 11.40 -10.58
CA ALA A 70 9.57 10.61 -11.81
C ALA A 70 8.62 11.08 -12.92
N ARG A 71 7.59 11.90 -12.60
CA ARG A 71 6.47 12.25 -13.48
C ARG A 71 5.88 11.04 -14.22
N SER A 72 5.82 9.91 -13.53
CA SER A 72 5.36 8.65 -14.10
C SER A 72 4.73 7.77 -13.03
N ALA A 73 3.63 7.12 -13.37
CA ALA A 73 2.93 6.15 -12.54
C ALA A 73 3.13 4.70 -13.04
N ARG A 74 4.22 4.43 -13.78
CA ARG A 74 4.52 3.07 -14.27
C ARG A 74 4.66 2.08 -13.10
N GLY A 75 4.04 0.91 -13.25
CA GLY A 75 4.05 -0.15 -12.23
C GLY A 75 2.96 0.00 -11.15
N LEU A 76 2.17 1.06 -11.18
CA LEU A 76 1.03 1.23 -10.28
C LEU A 76 -0.26 0.75 -10.93
N ASN A 77 -1.04 -0.03 -10.18
CA ASN A 77 -2.36 -0.50 -10.62
C ASN A 77 -3.45 0.46 -10.13
N LEU A 78 -4.05 1.23 -11.05
CA LEU A 78 -5.12 2.16 -10.74
C LEU A 78 -6.28 1.50 -9.97
N THR A 79 -6.69 0.30 -10.37
CA THR A 79 -7.81 -0.41 -9.74
C THR A 79 -7.51 -0.76 -8.29
N SER A 80 -6.28 -1.16 -7.96
CA SER A 80 -5.87 -1.43 -6.58
C SER A 80 -5.95 -0.16 -5.72
N TYR A 81 -5.51 0.99 -6.24
CA TYR A 81 -5.59 2.27 -5.53
C TYR A 81 -7.03 2.74 -5.33
N ILE A 82 -7.92 2.54 -6.31
CA ILE A 82 -9.35 2.84 -6.18
C ILE A 82 -9.99 1.97 -5.09
N LEU A 83 -9.74 0.65 -5.11
CA LEU A 83 -10.29 -0.28 -4.12
C LEU A 83 -9.75 0.01 -2.72
N GLU A 84 -8.46 0.34 -2.59
CA GLU A 84 -7.86 0.73 -1.32
C GLU A 84 -8.46 2.05 -0.80
N THR A 85 -8.65 3.04 -1.67
CA THR A 85 -9.31 4.31 -1.32
C THR A 85 -10.75 4.09 -0.87
N LEU A 86 -11.49 3.23 -1.57
CA LEU A 86 -12.85 2.85 -1.18
C LEU A 86 -12.86 2.19 0.20
N GLY A 87 -11.95 1.26 0.48
CA GLY A 87 -11.84 0.60 1.77
C GLY A 87 -11.58 1.56 2.93
N TYR A 88 -10.66 2.53 2.76
CA TYR A 88 -10.40 3.55 3.77
C TYR A 88 -11.57 4.51 3.94
N ALA A 89 -12.25 4.90 2.86
CA ALA A 89 -13.43 5.76 2.90
C ALA A 89 -14.60 5.11 3.65
N ILE A 90 -14.83 3.80 3.44
CA ILE A 90 -15.84 3.02 4.17
C ILE A 90 -15.53 3.00 5.68
N ASN A 91 -14.28 2.67 6.03
CA ASN A 91 -13.82 2.65 7.44
C ASN A 91 -13.98 4.02 8.11
N LEU A 92 -13.61 5.08 7.40
CA LEU A 92 -13.74 6.46 7.85
C LEU A 92 -15.20 6.84 8.08
N ALA A 93 -16.08 6.58 7.10
CA ALA A 93 -17.50 6.91 7.20
C ALA A 93 -18.18 6.11 8.33
N TYR A 94 -17.87 4.82 8.46
CA TYR A 94 -18.40 3.96 9.52
C TYR A 94 -18.00 4.46 10.92
N SER A 95 -16.71 4.76 11.09
CA SER A 95 -16.17 5.21 12.37
C SER A 95 -16.65 6.62 12.75
N ALA A 96 -16.77 7.52 11.77
CA ALA A 96 -17.30 8.85 11.98
C ALA A 96 -18.79 8.82 12.36
N ARG A 97 -19.61 7.99 11.70
CA ARG A 97 -21.03 7.82 12.06
C ARG A 97 -21.25 7.15 13.41
N SER A 98 -20.33 6.26 13.81
CA SER A 98 -20.38 5.57 15.10
C SER A 98 -19.79 6.39 16.25
N ALA A 99 -19.39 7.64 15.99
CA ALA A 99 -18.83 8.58 16.95
C ALA A 99 -17.60 8.03 17.71
N PHE A 100 -16.79 7.22 17.03
CA PHE A 100 -15.56 6.69 17.62
C PHE A 100 -14.54 7.80 17.88
N PRO A 101 -13.61 7.62 18.84
CA PRO A 101 -12.55 8.58 19.05
C PRO A 101 -11.62 8.66 17.83
N PHE A 102 -11.14 9.87 17.53
CA PHE A 102 -10.24 10.12 16.40
C PHE A 102 -8.97 9.25 16.42
N SER A 103 -8.49 8.87 17.62
CA SER A 103 -7.37 7.95 17.83
C SER A 103 -7.53 6.62 17.06
N THR A 104 -8.76 6.13 16.90
CA THR A 104 -9.06 4.81 16.31
C THR A 104 -9.14 4.85 14.79
N TYR A 105 -9.61 5.96 14.20
CA TYR A 105 -9.85 6.04 12.75
C TYR A 105 -9.04 7.13 12.03
N GLY A 106 -8.31 7.97 12.77
CA GLY A 106 -7.60 9.12 12.22
C GLY A 106 -6.57 8.74 11.16
N GLU A 107 -5.96 7.56 11.26
CA GLU A 107 -5.08 7.03 10.21
C GLU A 107 -5.82 6.87 8.87
N ASN A 108 -7.08 6.41 8.90
CA ASN A 108 -7.88 6.17 7.70
C ASN A 108 -8.22 7.49 7.01
N LEU A 109 -8.38 8.58 7.77
CA LEU A 109 -8.54 9.92 7.21
C LEU A 109 -7.30 10.33 6.41
N PHE A 110 -6.12 10.28 7.02
CA PHE A 110 -4.88 10.67 6.35
C PHE A 110 -4.52 9.73 5.19
N LEU A 111 -4.76 8.42 5.34
CA LEU A 111 -4.55 7.44 4.28
C LEU A 111 -5.50 7.71 3.11
N THR A 112 -6.79 8.00 3.36
CA THR A 112 -7.76 8.34 2.31
C THR A 112 -7.28 9.57 1.52
N ILE A 113 -6.87 10.65 2.20
CA ILE A 113 -6.38 11.87 1.54
C ILE A 113 -5.15 11.57 0.67
N GLN A 114 -4.16 10.87 1.22
CA GLN A 114 -2.94 10.51 0.47
C GLN A 114 -3.26 9.59 -0.72
N ASN A 115 -4.18 8.63 -0.57
CA ASN A 115 -4.53 7.70 -1.64
C ASN A 115 -5.35 8.36 -2.75
N VAL A 116 -6.22 9.32 -2.42
CA VAL A 116 -6.91 10.17 -3.40
C VAL A 116 -5.88 10.98 -4.20
N ALA A 117 -4.88 11.57 -3.53
CA ALA A 117 -3.82 12.30 -4.20
C ALA A 117 -3.00 11.40 -5.15
N ILE A 118 -2.62 10.19 -4.70
CA ILE A 118 -1.90 9.23 -5.55
C ILE A 118 -2.76 8.81 -6.74
N THR A 119 -4.04 8.48 -6.52
CA THR A 119 -4.97 8.08 -7.59
C THR A 119 -5.12 9.18 -8.64
N TYR A 120 -5.22 10.44 -8.19
CA TYR A 120 -5.22 11.59 -9.09
C TYR A 120 -3.93 11.69 -9.91
N LEU A 121 -2.77 11.53 -9.29
CA LEU A 121 -1.48 11.55 -10.01
C LEU A 121 -1.35 10.40 -11.01
N ILE A 122 -1.90 9.21 -10.71
CA ILE A 122 -1.92 8.08 -11.65
C ILE A 122 -2.76 8.41 -12.89
N LEU A 123 -3.90 9.08 -12.73
CA LEU A 123 -4.73 9.53 -13.85
C LEU A 123 -4.06 10.63 -14.67
N GLN A 124 -3.21 11.44 -14.03
CA GLN A 124 -2.54 12.55 -14.70
C GLN A 124 -1.27 12.15 -15.45
N TYR A 125 -0.48 11.22 -14.91
CA TYR A 125 0.76 10.78 -15.55
C TYR A 125 0.50 9.64 -16.54
N PRO A 126 1.12 9.67 -17.73
CA PRO A 126 0.91 8.63 -18.74
C PRO A 126 1.42 7.26 -18.24
N THR A 127 0.55 6.26 -18.31
CA THR A 127 0.87 4.86 -18.03
C THR A 127 0.63 3.98 -19.27
N PRO A 128 1.47 2.96 -19.53
CA PRO A 128 1.31 2.03 -20.64
C PRO A 128 -0.02 1.25 -20.61
N SER A 129 -0.62 1.03 -19.43
CA SER A 129 -1.87 0.27 -19.29
C SER A 129 -3.13 1.10 -19.55
N LEU A 130 -3.05 2.44 -19.49
CA LEU A 130 -4.17 3.36 -19.73
C LEU A 130 -4.06 4.09 -21.08
N THR A 131 -3.06 3.73 -21.88
CA THR A 131 -2.83 4.25 -23.23
C THR A 131 -3.57 3.40 -24.24
N SER A 132 -4.90 3.54 -24.29
CA SER A 132 -5.58 3.37 -25.57
C SER A 132 -5.22 4.59 -26.42
N ALA A 133 -4.49 4.35 -27.50
CA ALA A 133 -4.00 5.35 -28.43
C ALA A 133 -5.18 6.03 -29.14
N THR A 134 -5.56 7.25 -28.74
CA THR A 134 -6.22 8.25 -29.63
C THR A 134 -6.64 9.57 -28.97
N ALA A 135 -6.70 9.70 -27.64
CA ALA A 135 -7.18 10.95 -27.04
C ALA A 135 -6.04 11.93 -26.68
N PRO A 136 -6.05 13.19 -27.18
CA PRO A 136 -5.16 14.23 -26.68
C PRO A 136 -5.50 14.52 -25.22
N ARG A 137 -4.66 14.06 -24.30
CA ARG A 137 -4.83 14.29 -22.86
C ARG A 137 -4.42 15.71 -22.52
N SER A 138 -5.39 16.59 -22.32
CA SER A 138 -5.11 17.83 -21.61
C SER A 138 -4.79 17.48 -20.15
N PRO A 139 -3.77 18.10 -19.54
CA PRO A 139 -3.31 17.76 -18.18
C PRO A 139 -4.33 18.08 -17.06
N HIS A 140 -5.50 18.60 -17.41
CA HIS A 140 -6.56 18.98 -16.45
C HIS A 140 -7.92 18.38 -16.78
N ALA A 141 -8.09 17.65 -17.90
CA ALA A 141 -9.38 17.05 -18.28
C ALA A 141 -9.96 16.14 -17.18
N HIS A 142 -9.10 15.49 -16.39
CA HIS A 142 -9.53 14.53 -15.38
C HIS A 142 -9.75 15.15 -13.99
N PHE A 143 -9.39 16.41 -13.75
CA PHE A 143 -9.48 17.01 -12.40
C PHE A 143 -10.92 17.18 -11.91
N LEU A 144 -11.76 17.82 -12.72
CA LEU A 144 -13.16 18.06 -12.38
C LEU A 144 -13.99 16.77 -12.21
N PRO A 145 -13.96 15.80 -13.15
CA PRO A 145 -14.73 14.57 -12.97
C PRO A 145 -14.20 13.71 -11.81
N PHE A 146 -12.89 13.70 -11.57
CA PHE A 146 -12.31 12.95 -10.45
C PHE A 146 -12.74 13.54 -9.11
N THR A 147 -12.59 14.86 -8.93
CA THR A 147 -12.97 15.53 -7.68
C THR A 147 -14.46 15.39 -7.38
N ALA A 148 -15.32 15.57 -8.39
CA ALA A 148 -16.75 15.34 -8.29
C ALA A 148 -17.09 13.89 -7.89
N ALA A 149 -16.45 12.90 -8.51
CA ALA A 149 -16.65 11.49 -8.18
C ALA A 149 -16.23 11.15 -6.73
N THR A 150 -15.07 11.64 -6.28
CA THR A 150 -14.63 11.44 -4.89
C THR A 150 -15.54 12.12 -3.87
N LEU A 151 -16.02 13.33 -4.16
CA LEU A 151 -16.94 14.04 -3.28
C LEU A 151 -18.29 13.32 -3.21
N LEU A 152 -18.83 12.91 -4.36
CA LEU A 152 -20.09 12.17 -4.45
C LEU A 152 -20.00 10.83 -3.70
N LEU A 153 -18.90 10.09 -3.84
CA LEU A 153 -18.65 8.86 -3.09
C LEU A 153 -18.65 9.13 -1.58
N GLY A 154 -17.97 10.19 -1.13
CA GLY A 154 -17.95 10.59 0.29
C GLY A 154 -19.33 10.93 0.83
N LEU A 155 -20.13 11.70 0.07
CA LEU A 155 -21.51 12.03 0.43
C LEU A 155 -22.39 10.79 0.48
N VAL A 156 -22.33 9.91 -0.52
CA VAL A 156 -23.09 8.67 -0.55
C VAL A 156 -22.79 7.80 0.67
N LEU A 157 -21.52 7.68 1.06
CA LEU A 157 -21.13 6.92 2.26
C LEU A 157 -21.63 7.57 3.56
N LEU A 158 -21.61 8.90 3.65
CA LEU A 158 -22.04 9.63 4.85
C LEU A 158 -23.56 9.56 5.06
N PHE A 159 -24.33 9.68 3.98
CA PHE A 159 -25.79 9.61 4.00
C PHE A 159 -26.35 8.17 3.93
N SER A 160 -25.47 7.17 3.80
CA SER A 160 -25.89 5.76 3.75
C SER A 160 -26.49 5.29 5.08
N PRO A 161 -27.51 4.40 5.08
CA PRO A 161 -28.03 3.78 6.29
C PRO A 161 -26.94 2.99 7.04
N ALA A 162 -26.98 3.02 8.37
CA ALA A 162 -25.97 2.35 9.22
C ALA A 162 -25.80 0.85 8.91
N LYS A 163 -26.89 0.15 8.55
CA LYS A 163 -26.85 -1.28 8.16
C LYS A 163 -26.03 -1.51 6.89
N VAL A 164 -26.18 -0.66 5.88
CA VAL A 164 -25.43 -0.76 4.62
C VAL A 164 -23.96 -0.50 4.91
N LEU A 165 -23.65 0.50 5.73
CA LEU A 165 -22.29 0.85 6.09
C LEU A 165 -21.61 -0.25 6.92
N ALA A 166 -22.33 -0.92 7.82
CA ALA A 166 -21.83 -2.08 8.57
C ALA A 166 -21.53 -3.28 7.67
N ILE A 167 -22.42 -3.58 6.71
CA ILE A 167 -22.18 -4.64 5.71
C ILE A 167 -20.97 -4.30 4.86
N LEU A 168 -20.86 -3.04 4.44
CA LEU A 168 -19.77 -2.56 3.60
C LEU A 168 -18.44 -2.59 4.36
N GLN A 169 -18.44 -2.22 5.64
CA GLN A 169 -17.32 -2.35 6.57
C GLN A 169 -16.90 -3.82 6.69
N LEU A 170 -17.85 -4.73 6.92
CA LEU A 170 -17.59 -6.17 6.95
C LEU A 170 -17.02 -6.67 5.61
N ALA A 171 -17.49 -6.13 4.47
CA ALA A 171 -17.04 -6.50 3.14
C ALA A 171 -15.62 -6.01 2.79
N THR A 172 -15.10 -4.98 3.48
CA THR A 172 -13.67 -4.60 3.35
C THR A 172 -12.73 -5.71 3.81
N LEU A 173 -13.22 -6.62 4.68
CA LEU A 173 -12.43 -7.70 5.27
C LEU A 173 -12.15 -8.83 4.30
N PRO A 174 -13.15 -9.49 3.66
CA PRO A 174 -12.90 -10.48 2.62
C PRO A 174 -11.87 -10.01 1.60
N ILE A 175 -11.91 -8.75 1.18
CA ILE A 175 -10.97 -8.20 0.20
C ILE A 175 -9.52 -8.25 0.73
N ALA A 176 -9.29 -7.90 2.00
CA ALA A 176 -7.99 -8.04 2.65
C ALA A 176 -7.59 -9.51 2.85
N LEU A 177 -8.55 -10.39 3.20
CA LEU A 177 -8.32 -11.84 3.35
C LEU A 177 -7.91 -12.45 2.00
N PHE A 178 -8.61 -12.13 0.91
CA PHE A 178 -8.33 -12.61 -0.45
C PHE A 178 -6.96 -12.17 -0.97
N SER A 179 -6.37 -11.09 -0.43
CA SER A 179 -4.99 -10.72 -0.73
C SER A 179 -3.96 -11.60 -0.01
N LYS A 180 -4.26 -12.05 1.21
CA LYS A 180 -3.34 -12.81 2.06
C LYS A 180 -3.47 -14.33 1.90
N LEU A 181 -4.66 -14.85 1.62
CA LEU A 181 -4.92 -16.29 1.50
C LEU A 181 -4.15 -16.96 0.34
N PRO A 182 -4.10 -16.39 -0.88
CA PRO A 182 -3.28 -16.94 -1.95
C PRO A 182 -1.79 -16.93 -1.59
N GLN A 183 -1.33 -15.87 -0.92
CA GLN A 183 0.05 -15.75 -0.45
C GLN A 183 0.39 -16.84 0.59
N ILE A 184 -0.49 -17.06 1.57
CA ILE A 184 -0.38 -18.13 2.58
C ILE A 184 -0.31 -19.50 1.91
N ALA A 185 -1.19 -19.77 0.94
CA ALA A 185 -1.21 -21.03 0.22
C ALA A 185 0.04 -21.25 -0.64
N GLN A 186 0.52 -20.19 -1.30
CA GLN A 186 1.76 -20.22 -2.09
C GLN A 186 2.98 -20.47 -1.21
N ASN A 187 3.12 -19.76 -0.08
CA ASN A 187 4.21 -19.98 0.87
C ASN A 187 4.27 -21.43 1.35
N GLN A 188 3.11 -22.03 1.67
CA GLN A 188 3.01 -23.43 2.08
C GLN A 188 3.44 -24.39 0.98
N ARG A 189 2.93 -24.19 -0.25
CA ARG A 189 3.30 -25.02 -1.41
C ARG A 189 4.76 -24.87 -1.78
N ALA A 190 5.31 -23.67 -1.66
CA ALA A 190 6.70 -23.36 -2.01
C ALA A 190 7.70 -23.72 -0.91
N ARG A 191 7.24 -23.98 0.34
CA ARG A 191 8.10 -24.19 1.53
C ARG A 191 9.15 -23.08 1.71
N SER A 192 8.84 -21.88 1.22
CA SER A 192 9.73 -20.72 1.20
C SER A 192 8.88 -19.47 1.20
N THR A 193 9.32 -18.45 1.94
CA THR A 193 8.70 -17.12 1.96
C THR A 193 9.30 -16.16 0.92
N GLY A 194 10.30 -16.61 0.15
CA GLY A 194 10.89 -15.84 -0.94
C GLY A 194 11.45 -14.47 -0.51
N GLN A 195 11.03 -13.41 -1.20
CA GLN A 195 11.43 -12.01 -0.94
C GLN A 195 10.56 -11.32 0.12
N LEU A 196 9.74 -12.06 0.87
CA LEU A 196 8.93 -11.47 1.93
C LEU A 196 9.86 -10.89 3.02
N SER A 197 9.64 -9.63 3.40
CA SER A 197 10.44 -8.98 4.44
C SER A 197 9.93 -9.32 5.84
N ALA A 198 10.81 -9.85 6.69
CA ALA A 198 10.50 -10.20 8.08
C ALA A 198 10.06 -8.99 8.89
N VAL A 199 10.71 -7.86 8.62
CA VAL A 199 10.39 -6.56 9.21
C VAL A 199 8.99 -6.13 8.79
N ALA A 200 8.61 -6.32 7.53
CA ALA A 200 7.27 -5.96 7.05
C ALA A 200 6.17 -6.84 7.67
N VAL A 201 6.39 -8.15 7.77
CA VAL A 201 5.43 -9.08 8.41
C VAL A 201 5.30 -8.80 9.91
N GLY A 202 6.42 -8.56 10.60
CA GLY A 202 6.42 -8.17 12.01
C GLY A 202 5.69 -6.84 12.26
N ALA A 203 6.00 -5.81 11.47
CA ALA A 203 5.35 -4.50 11.56
C ALA A 203 3.83 -4.60 11.28
N GLN A 204 3.42 -5.40 10.28
CA GLN A 204 2.01 -5.63 9.98
C GLN A 204 1.28 -6.35 11.12
N THR A 205 1.92 -7.35 11.72
CA THR A 205 1.36 -8.10 12.86
C THR A 205 1.21 -7.21 14.09
N LEU A 206 2.26 -6.44 14.43
CA LEU A 206 2.22 -5.48 15.53
C LEU A 206 1.19 -4.38 15.28
N GLY A 207 1.07 -3.87 14.05
CA GLY A 207 0.05 -2.89 13.69
C GLY A 207 -1.37 -3.43 13.82
N CYS A 208 -1.63 -4.66 13.40
CA CYS A 208 -2.94 -5.31 13.60
C CYS A 208 -3.25 -5.55 15.08
N LEU A 209 -2.25 -5.96 15.87
CA LEU A 209 -2.41 -6.13 17.33
C LEU A 209 -2.69 -4.79 18.00
N ALA A 210 -1.95 -3.76 17.63
CA ALA A 210 -2.11 -2.42 18.14
C ALA A 210 -3.54 -1.89 17.87
N ARG A 211 -4.05 -2.06 16.64
CA ARG A 211 -5.42 -1.67 16.30
C ARG A 211 -6.48 -2.49 17.02
N LEU A 212 -6.26 -3.80 17.18
CA LEU A 212 -7.17 -4.64 17.95
C LEU A 212 -7.24 -4.17 19.40
N PHE A 213 -6.09 -3.89 20.01
CA PHE A 213 -6.01 -3.37 21.37
C PHE A 213 -6.69 -2.01 21.49
N THR A 214 -6.34 -1.02 20.66
CA THR A 214 -6.93 0.32 20.73
C THR A 214 -8.43 0.30 20.46
N THR A 215 -8.90 -0.55 19.54
CA THR A 215 -10.33 -0.72 19.28
C THR A 215 -11.01 -1.35 20.49
N ALA A 216 -10.49 -2.45 21.03
CA ALA A 216 -11.10 -3.11 22.19
C ALA A 216 -11.10 -2.26 23.46
N THR A 217 -10.15 -1.33 23.61
CA THR A 217 -10.09 -0.43 24.77
C THR A 217 -10.86 0.88 24.60
N GLU A 218 -10.97 1.39 23.38
CA GLU A 218 -11.63 2.69 23.12
C GLU A 218 -13.04 2.57 22.52
N VAL A 219 -13.41 1.39 22.02
CA VAL A 219 -14.64 1.16 21.26
C VAL A 219 -15.28 -0.17 21.64
N ASP A 220 -16.55 -0.15 22.03
CA ASP A 220 -17.32 -1.37 22.37
C ASP A 220 -18.07 -1.93 21.13
N ASP A 221 -17.37 -2.03 19.99
CA ASP A 221 -17.93 -2.54 18.73
C ASP A 221 -17.24 -3.85 18.32
N ILE A 222 -17.97 -4.96 18.53
CA ILE A 222 -17.54 -6.33 18.21
C ILE A 222 -17.27 -6.48 16.70
N LEU A 223 -17.96 -5.74 15.84
CA LEU A 223 -17.78 -5.85 14.39
C LEU A 223 -16.38 -5.39 14.00
N VAL A 224 -15.96 -4.22 14.49
CA VAL A 224 -14.65 -3.65 14.17
C VAL A 224 -13.54 -4.41 14.92
N ALA A 225 -13.75 -4.77 16.18
CA ALA A 225 -12.79 -5.57 16.93
C ALA A 225 -12.58 -6.96 16.29
N GLY A 226 -13.66 -7.65 15.92
CA GLY A 226 -13.62 -8.95 15.22
C GLY A 226 -12.89 -8.85 13.88
N SER A 227 -13.03 -7.71 13.20
CA SER A 227 -12.33 -7.41 11.96
C SER A 227 -10.80 -7.38 12.12
N PHE A 228 -10.31 -6.70 13.16
CA PHE A 228 -8.88 -6.63 13.46
C PHE A 228 -8.36 -7.95 14.03
N ALA A 229 -9.18 -8.69 14.79
CA ALA A 229 -8.83 -10.01 15.28
C ALA A 229 -8.59 -10.99 14.12
N LEU A 230 -9.49 -11.03 13.14
CA LEU A 230 -9.32 -11.89 11.96
C LEU A 230 -8.09 -11.49 11.13
N ALA A 231 -7.86 -10.19 10.95
CA ALA A 231 -6.67 -9.69 10.27
C ALA A 231 -5.39 -10.06 11.03
N LEU A 232 -5.39 -9.98 12.36
CA LEU A 232 -4.26 -10.39 13.20
C LEU A 232 -3.99 -11.90 13.05
N LEU A 233 -5.03 -12.74 13.09
CA LEU A 233 -4.89 -14.18 12.90
C LEU A 233 -4.22 -14.53 11.55
N LEU A 234 -4.66 -13.92 10.45
CA LEU A 234 -4.01 -14.15 9.16
C LEU A 234 -2.55 -13.68 9.12
N ASN A 235 -2.24 -12.53 9.69
CA ASN A 235 -0.86 -12.03 9.74
C ASN A 235 0.02 -12.91 10.63
N LEU A 236 -0.52 -13.47 11.72
CA LEU A 236 0.18 -14.46 12.56
C LEU A 236 0.46 -15.75 11.78
N VAL A 237 -0.48 -16.25 10.97
CA VAL A 237 -0.23 -17.41 10.11
C VAL A 237 0.94 -17.14 9.16
N VAL A 238 0.99 -15.96 8.52
CA VAL A 238 2.11 -15.57 7.65
C VAL A 238 3.41 -15.46 8.45
N ALA A 239 3.38 -14.89 9.66
CA ALA A 239 4.55 -14.78 10.53
C ALA A 239 5.09 -16.16 10.94
N VAL A 240 4.21 -17.10 11.30
CA VAL A 240 4.58 -18.48 11.64
C VAL A 240 5.19 -19.17 10.42
N GLN A 241 4.61 -19.03 9.23
CA GLN A 241 5.18 -19.57 7.99
C GLN A 241 6.57 -19.00 7.71
N MET A 242 6.77 -17.72 8.00
CA MET A 242 8.03 -17.06 7.81
C MET A 242 9.13 -17.60 8.73
N VAL A 243 8.80 -17.85 9.99
CA VAL A 243 9.74 -18.49 10.93
C VAL A 243 9.97 -19.96 10.56
N ALA A 244 8.91 -20.68 10.22
CA ALA A 244 9.00 -22.12 9.90
C ALA A 244 9.79 -22.40 8.60
N PHE A 245 9.68 -21.55 7.58
CA PHE A 245 10.40 -21.68 6.31
C PHE A 245 11.67 -20.84 6.24
N TRP A 246 12.08 -20.23 7.36
CA TRP A 246 13.31 -19.44 7.44
C TRP A 246 14.52 -20.31 7.09
N GLY A 247 15.25 -19.95 6.04
CA GLY A 247 16.44 -20.68 5.57
C GLY A 247 16.17 -21.93 4.72
N GLN A 248 14.92 -22.39 4.57
CA GLN A 248 14.60 -23.59 3.77
C GLN A 248 14.55 -23.33 2.26
N GLY A 249 14.50 -22.06 1.83
CA GLY A 249 14.48 -21.64 0.43
C GLY A 249 15.86 -21.60 -0.27
N MET A 250 16.98 -21.71 0.46
CA MET A 250 18.32 -21.61 -0.14
C MET A 250 18.77 -22.90 -0.86
N GLY A 251 18.08 -24.03 -0.67
CA GLY A 251 18.45 -25.32 -1.27
C GLY A 251 17.74 -25.67 -2.58
N SER A 252 16.54 -25.13 -2.84
CA SER A 252 15.71 -25.59 -3.98
C SER A 252 16.02 -24.89 -5.30
N GLU A 253 16.67 -23.72 -5.29
CA GLU A 253 16.99 -23.00 -6.54
C GLU A 253 18.22 -23.57 -7.24
N LYS A 254 19.21 -24.09 -6.48
CA LYS A 254 20.40 -24.72 -7.08
C LYS A 254 20.10 -26.09 -7.72
N ALA A 255 19.11 -26.82 -7.22
CA ALA A 255 18.76 -28.14 -7.75
C ALA A 255 17.91 -28.08 -9.04
N ARG A 256 17.10 -27.02 -9.24
CA ARG A 256 16.23 -26.92 -10.43
C ARG A 256 16.93 -26.44 -11.70
N VAL A 257 18.16 -25.93 -11.62
CA VAL A 257 18.96 -25.54 -12.79
C VAL A 257 19.74 -26.73 -13.38
N SER A 258 19.99 -27.79 -12.61
CA SER A 258 20.89 -28.88 -13.04
C SER A 258 20.19 -30.11 -13.63
N GLU A 259 18.86 -30.23 -13.54
CA GLU A 259 18.16 -31.47 -13.94
C GLU A 259 17.02 -31.19 -14.92
N LYS A 260 17.37 -30.88 -16.17
CA LYS A 260 16.58 -31.28 -17.35
C LYS A 260 17.54 -31.87 -18.38
N PRO A 261 17.41 -33.17 -18.72
CA PRO A 261 18.24 -33.77 -19.76
C PRO A 261 17.86 -33.23 -21.13
N ILE A 262 18.89 -33.01 -21.93
CA ILE A 262 18.87 -32.61 -23.34
C ILE A 262 18.21 -33.74 -24.15
N LEU A 263 17.14 -33.43 -24.90
CA LEU A 263 16.80 -34.18 -26.10
C LEU A 263 16.13 -33.26 -27.15
N THR A 264 16.96 -32.83 -28.10
CA THR A 264 16.69 -32.48 -29.51
C THR A 264 15.60 -31.45 -29.86
N ALA A 265 16.05 -30.25 -30.26
CA ALA A 265 15.41 -29.39 -31.28
C ALA A 265 15.72 -29.95 -32.71
N PRO A 266 15.04 -29.57 -33.81
CA PRO A 266 15.08 -28.20 -34.42
C PRO A 266 13.72 -27.77 -35.07
N ALA A 267 13.46 -26.60 -35.66
CA ALA A 267 14.03 -25.24 -35.78
C ALA A 267 12.91 -24.35 -36.37
N HIS A 268 12.74 -23.07 -36.00
CA HIS A 268 13.12 -21.85 -36.75
C HIS A 268 12.07 -20.77 -36.33
N ALA A 269 12.29 -19.46 -36.22
CA ALA A 269 13.44 -18.58 -36.38
C ALA A 269 13.19 -17.35 -35.46
N ARG A 270 14.25 -16.81 -34.86
CA ARG A 270 14.24 -15.55 -34.09
C ARG A 270 14.45 -14.38 -35.05
N GLU A 271 13.57 -13.38 -35.01
CA GLU A 271 13.88 -12.03 -35.49
C GLU A 271 14.14 -11.13 -34.27
N LYS A 272 15.33 -10.51 -34.27
CA LYS A 272 15.88 -9.66 -33.22
C LYS A 272 15.41 -8.23 -33.50
N VAL A 273 14.80 -7.55 -32.53
CA VAL A 273 14.67 -6.08 -32.57
C VAL A 273 15.46 -5.51 -31.39
N GLU A 274 16.59 -4.88 -31.73
CA GLU A 274 17.55 -4.26 -30.83
C GLU A 274 17.14 -2.79 -30.59
N ILE A 275 17.05 -2.38 -29.32
CA ILE A 275 16.66 -1.02 -28.92
C ILE A 275 17.91 -0.14 -28.93
N GLN A 276 17.97 0.83 -29.84
CA GLN A 276 19.10 1.73 -30.01
C GLN A 276 18.87 3.06 -29.26
N VAL A 277 19.81 3.41 -28.38
CA VAL A 277 19.86 4.68 -27.65
C VAL A 277 20.47 5.77 -28.56
N PRO A 278 19.92 7.00 -28.67
CA PRO A 278 20.47 8.02 -29.57
C PRO A 278 21.75 8.66 -29.00
N GLN A 279 22.82 8.69 -29.80
CA GLN A 279 24.03 9.50 -29.56
C GLN A 279 23.97 10.84 -30.31
N PRO A 280 24.65 11.90 -29.82
CA PRO A 280 24.55 13.26 -30.38
C PRO A 280 25.38 13.46 -31.66
N LEU A 281 24.88 14.35 -32.53
CA LEU A 281 25.43 14.66 -33.86
C LEU A 281 26.82 15.32 -33.83
N SER A 282 27.68 14.93 -34.79
CA SER A 282 28.83 15.70 -35.27
C SER A 282 29.06 15.47 -36.79
N PRO A 283 29.75 16.37 -37.52
CA PRO A 283 29.33 16.78 -38.87
C PRO A 283 30.10 16.21 -40.07
N ARG A 284 29.34 15.97 -41.15
CA ARG A 284 29.60 16.15 -42.61
C ARG A 284 30.97 15.75 -43.21
N THR A 285 30.93 14.88 -44.23
CA THR A 285 31.80 15.01 -45.42
C THR A 285 31.08 14.47 -46.67
N ILE A 286 31.17 15.21 -47.78
CA ILE A 286 30.47 15.00 -49.06
C ILE A 286 31.43 14.36 -50.07
N SER A 287 30.89 13.55 -50.99
CA SER A 287 31.31 13.31 -52.42
C SER A 287 31.66 11.84 -52.74
N PRO A 288 31.68 11.43 -54.03
CA PRO A 288 30.54 11.35 -54.94
C PRO A 288 30.43 9.96 -55.63
N ALA A 289 29.32 9.71 -56.34
CA ALA A 289 29.06 8.47 -57.08
C ALA A 289 29.94 8.31 -58.34
N PRO A 290 30.16 7.07 -58.82
CA PRO A 290 30.44 6.79 -60.23
C PRO A 290 29.37 5.91 -60.89
N GLN A 291 29.06 6.27 -62.13
CA GLN A 291 28.16 5.59 -63.06
C GLN A 291 28.90 4.55 -63.95
N THR A 292 28.07 3.72 -64.61
CA THR A 292 28.26 3.05 -65.92
C THR A 292 29.06 1.74 -65.99
N GLY A 293 28.56 0.79 -66.80
CA GLY A 293 29.37 -0.38 -67.19
C GLY A 293 28.67 -1.61 -67.80
N ALA A 294 27.93 -1.43 -68.90
CA ALA A 294 27.83 -2.33 -70.06
C ALA A 294 27.78 -3.89 -69.95
N ARG A 295 26.71 -4.47 -70.56
CA ARG A 295 26.68 -5.54 -71.62
C ARG A 295 27.27 -6.95 -71.25
N ARG A 296 26.77 -8.13 -71.67
CA ARG A 296 25.97 -8.58 -72.83
C ARG A 296 25.84 -10.14 -72.82
N TRP A 297 24.82 -10.67 -73.53
CA TRP A 297 24.66 -12.03 -74.15
C TRP A 297 24.41 -13.25 -73.22
N ALA A 298 23.66 -14.32 -73.55
CA ALA A 298 22.98 -14.83 -74.76
C ALA A 298 21.90 -15.86 -74.31
N ARG A 299 20.68 -15.82 -74.87
CA ARG A 299 20.10 -16.65 -75.95
C ARG A 299 19.68 -18.07 -75.52
N LYS A 300 18.37 -18.36 -75.60
CA LYS A 300 17.84 -19.70 -75.83
C LYS A 300 16.81 -19.61 -76.97
N MET A 301 17.07 -20.36 -78.03
CA MET A 301 16.15 -20.69 -79.12
C MET A 301 15.37 -21.94 -78.68
N ASP A 302 14.06 -21.85 -78.82
CA ASP A 302 13.09 -22.80 -79.39
C ASP A 302 11.75 -22.70 -78.66
#